data_AF-A0A544YHY1-F1
#
_entry.id   AF-A0A544YHY1-F1
#
_cell.length_a   1.000
_cell.length_b   1.000
_cell.length_c   1.000
_cell.angle_alpha   90.00
_cell.angle_beta   90.00
_cell.angle_gamma   90.00
#
_symmetry.space_group_name_H-M   'P 1'
#
loop_
_entity.id
_entity.type
_entity.pdbx_description
1 polymer ?
#
loop_
_entity_poly.entity_id
_entity_poly.type
_entity_poly.pdbx_seq_one_letter_code
_entity_poly.pdbx_strand_id
1 'polypeptide(L)'
;MSADAPATPVCLTQGGRPAFVVNVEVFLEQDGRWLLIRRGKQEAHAPGTLAGVGGKVETDGDPGCPPWTARGLRRATAQSGTPR
;
A
#
# COMPACT_ATOMS: atom_id res chain seq x y z
N MET A 1 -31.65 15.04 20.72
CA MET A 1 -30.89 15.11 19.46
C MET A 1 -29.95 13.91 19.44
N SER A 2 -30.30 12.87 18.67
CA SER A 2 -29.44 11.69 18.53
C SER A 2 -28.27 12.07 17.64
N ALA A 3 -27.05 11.99 18.16
CA ALA A 3 -25.86 12.15 17.34
C ALA A 3 -25.77 10.93 16.41
N ASP A 4 -25.82 11.16 15.11
CA ASP A 4 -25.52 10.15 14.10
C ASP A 4 -24.12 9.60 14.38
N ALA A 5 -24.00 8.29 14.56
CA ALA A 5 -22.71 7.63 14.64
C ALA A 5 -21.97 7.86 13.31
N PRO A 6 -20.65 8.16 13.30
CA PRO A 6 -19.94 8.37 12.06
C PRO A 6 -20.03 7.10 11.21
N ALA A 7 -20.66 7.23 10.04
CA ALA A 7 -20.79 6.14 9.08
C ALA A 7 -19.39 5.60 8.76
N THR A 8 -19.16 4.31 8.98
CA THR A 8 -17.91 3.65 8.60
C THR A 8 -17.72 3.86 7.10
N PRO A 9 -16.57 4.39 6.64
CA PRO A 9 -16.37 4.62 5.21
C PRO A 9 -16.49 3.29 4.47
N VAL A 10 -17.55 3.14 3.67
CA VAL A 10 -17.81 1.92 2.92
C VAL A 10 -17.00 1.98 1.64
N CYS A 11 -16.07 1.05 1.47
CA CYS A 11 -15.38 0.86 0.20
C CYS A 11 -16.33 0.10 -0.74
N LEU A 12 -16.63 0.66 -1.90
CA LEU A 12 -17.54 0.09 -2.88
C LEU A 12 -16.82 -0.13 -4.22
N THR A 13 -17.17 -1.21 -4.91
CA THR A 13 -16.83 -1.41 -6.32
C THR A 13 -17.57 -0.40 -7.19
N GLN A 14 -17.16 -0.25 -8.46
CA GLN A 14 -17.87 0.59 -9.43
C GLN A 14 -19.36 0.21 -9.56
N GLY A 15 -19.71 -1.07 -9.35
CA GLY A 15 -21.08 -1.57 -9.36
C GLY A 15 -21.81 -1.44 -8.01
N GLY A 16 -21.32 -0.66 -7.05
CA GLY A 16 -21.99 -0.38 -5.78
C GLY A 16 -21.99 -1.53 -4.76
N ARG A 17 -21.25 -2.62 -5.03
CA ARG A 17 -21.09 -3.74 -4.08
C ARG A 17 -19.98 -3.44 -3.08
N PRO A 18 -20.06 -3.92 -1.82
CA PRO A 18 -18.95 -3.86 -0.87
C PRO A 18 -17.63 -4.36 -1.47
N ALA A 19 -16.54 -3.69 -1.14
CA ALA A 19 -15.20 -3.98 -1.65
C ALA A 19 -14.18 -4.01 -0.52
N PHE A 20 -13.04 -4.64 -0.81
CA PHE A 20 -11.85 -4.58 0.01
C PHE A 20 -10.80 -3.72 -0.68
N VAL A 21 -10.11 -2.88 0.10
CA VAL A 21 -8.90 -2.21 -0.37
C VAL A 21 -7.77 -3.22 -0.36
N VAL A 22 -7.12 -3.41 -1.51
CA VAL A 22 -5.96 -4.29 -1.64
C VAL A 22 -4.70 -3.45 -1.63
N ASN A 23 -3.81 -3.72 -0.68
CA ASN A 23 -2.44 -3.24 -0.67
C ASN A 23 -1.52 -4.37 -1.11
N VAL A 24 -0.42 -4.04 -1.78
CA VAL A 24 0.66 -5.00 -2.02
C VAL A 24 1.97 -4.45 -1.50
N GLU A 25 2.73 -5.32 -0.84
CA GLU A 25 4.05 -5.03 -0.31
C GLU A 25 5.10 -6.00 -0.85
N VAL A 26 6.32 -5.50 -1.01
CA VAL A 26 7.51 -6.22 -1.40
C VAL A 26 8.50 -6.17 -0.24
N PHE A 27 9.04 -7.34 0.11
CA PHE A 27 10.15 -7.47 1.05
C PHE A 27 11.39 -7.83 0.25
N LEU A 28 12.35 -6.91 0.20
CA LEU A 28 13.65 -7.16 -0.41
C LEU A 28 14.64 -7.60 0.67
N GLU A 29 15.33 -8.69 0.40
CA GLU A 29 16.35 -9.28 1.26
C GLU A 29 17.70 -9.20 0.57
N GLN A 30 18.73 -8.80 1.33
CA GLN A 30 20.12 -8.83 0.91
C GLN A 30 21.02 -9.10 2.12
N ASP A 31 21.79 -10.18 2.08
CA ASP A 31 22.76 -10.58 3.10
C ASP A 31 22.18 -10.69 4.52
N GLY A 32 21.00 -11.31 4.64
CA GLY A 32 20.24 -11.48 5.87
C GLY A 32 19.52 -10.21 6.35
N ARG A 33 19.55 -9.12 5.57
CA ARG A 33 18.93 -7.84 5.93
C ARG A 33 17.73 -7.54 5.04
N TRP A 34 16.69 -7.01 5.66
CA TRP A 34 15.43 -6.67 4.98
C TRP A 34 15.27 -5.17 4.82
N LEU A 35 14.83 -4.74 3.64
CA LEU A 35 14.42 -3.36 3.42
C LEU A 35 13.00 -3.15 3.96
N LEU A 36 12.89 -2.30 4.97
CA LEU A 36 11.62 -1.85 5.55
C LEU A 36 11.47 -0.34 5.41
N ILE A 37 10.22 0.12 5.37
CA ILE A 37 9.88 1.55 5.34
C ILE A 37 9.21 1.95 6.63
N ARG A 38 9.31 3.24 6.96
CA ARG A 38 8.46 3.84 7.99
C ARG A 38 7.24 4.47 7.33
N ARG A 39 6.04 4.03 7.73
CA ARG A 39 4.78 4.63 7.27
C ARG A 39 4.68 6.09 7.68
N GLY A 40 4.07 6.91 6.84
CA GLY A 40 3.85 8.33 7.12
C GLY A 40 3.06 8.53 8.43
N LYS A 41 3.33 9.62 9.15
CA LYS A 41 2.61 9.94 10.40
C LYS A 41 1.14 10.32 10.18
N GLN A 42 0.79 10.65 8.94
CA GLN A 42 -0.56 11.11 8.54
C GLN A 42 -1.41 9.98 7.96
N GLU A 43 -0.90 8.75 7.93
CA GLU A 43 -1.65 7.59 7.44
C GLU A 43 -2.87 7.31 8.33
N ALA A 44 -4.04 7.07 7.72
CA ALA A 44 -5.26 6.72 8.43
C ALA A 44 -5.15 5.38 9.18
N HIS A 45 -4.27 4.47 8.72
CA HIS A 45 -4.02 3.18 9.33
C HIS A 45 -2.53 2.97 9.60
N ALA A 46 -2.22 2.49 10.82
CA ALA A 46 -0.88 2.15 11.29
C ALA A 46 0.20 3.25 11.04
N PRO A 47 -0.05 4.53 11.42
CA PRO A 47 0.91 5.61 11.18
C PRO A 47 2.22 5.40 11.96
N GLY A 48 3.35 5.74 11.33
CA GLY A 48 4.67 5.71 11.97
C GLY A 48 5.27 4.32 12.25
N THR A 49 4.58 3.25 11.88
CA THR A 49 5.04 1.86 12.03
C THR A 49 6.01 1.45 10.91
N LEU A 50 6.75 0.36 11.15
CA LEU A 50 7.55 -0.30 10.10
C LEU A 50 6.64 -1.17 9.23
N ALA A 51 6.87 -1.17 7.92
CA ALA A 51 6.14 -1.96 6.93
C ALA A 51 7.07 -2.38 5.77
N GLY A 52 6.61 -3.32 4.94
CA GLY A 52 7.25 -3.64 3.67
C GLY A 52 7.07 -2.51 2.65
N VAL A 53 7.86 -2.54 1.57
CA VAL A 53 7.78 -1.49 0.55
C VAL A 53 6.56 -1.74 -0.33
N GLY A 54 5.58 -0.83 -0.32
CA GLY A 54 4.34 -1.09 -1.04
C GLY A 54 3.33 0.04 -1.04
N GLY A 55 2.07 -0.33 -1.30
CA GLY A 55 0.94 0.59 -1.24
C GLY A 55 -0.33 0.02 -1.85
N LYS A 56 -1.37 0.85 -1.88
CA LYS A 56 -2.68 0.56 -2.46
C LYS A 56 -2.58 0.25 -3.95
N VAL A 57 -3.29 -0.80 -4.36
CA VAL A 57 -3.52 -1.14 -5.77
C VAL A 57 -4.61 -0.20 -6.30
N GLU A 58 -4.31 0.45 -7.41
CA GLU A 58 -5.28 1.28 -8.13
C GLU A 58 -5.91 0.46 -9.28
N THR A 59 -7.14 0.80 -9.64
CA THR A 59 -7.98 0.06 -10.61
C THR A 59 -7.44 0.06 -12.04
N ASP A 60 -6.52 0.98 -12.37
CA ASP A 60 -5.95 1.12 -13.72
C ASP A 60 -4.78 0.15 -13.96
N GLY A 61 -4.60 -0.84 -13.08
CA GLY A 61 -3.54 -1.85 -13.19
C GLY A 61 -3.85 -2.90 -14.25
N ASP A 62 -2.93 -3.12 -15.18
CA ASP A 62 -2.99 -4.22 -16.15
C ASP A 62 -3.04 -5.60 -15.44
N PRO A 63 -4.08 -6.42 -15.65
CA PRO A 63 -4.17 -7.77 -15.08
C PRO A 63 -3.15 -8.76 -15.67
N GLY A 64 -2.59 -8.50 -16.85
CA GLY A 64 -1.60 -9.35 -17.53
C GLY A 64 -0.14 -9.05 -17.18
N CYS A 65 0.13 -7.89 -16.59
CA CYS A 65 1.45 -7.48 -16.12
C CYS A 65 1.26 -6.71 -14.82
N PRO A 66 1.18 -7.38 -13.64
CA PRO A 66 0.81 -6.72 -12.40
C PRO A 66 1.72 -5.52 -12.12
N PRO A 67 1.26 -4.28 -12.42
CA PRO A 67 2.16 -3.12 -12.44
C PRO A 67 2.53 -2.71 -11.01
N TRP A 68 1.83 -3.25 -10.01
CA TRP A 68 2.10 -3.11 -8.60
C TRP A 68 3.42 -3.78 -8.17
N THR A 69 3.85 -4.88 -8.81
CA THR A 69 5.14 -5.52 -8.48
C THR A 69 6.30 -4.66 -8.99
N ALA A 70 6.22 -4.21 -10.25
CA ALA A 70 7.22 -3.30 -10.82
C ALA A 70 7.23 -1.93 -10.12
N ARG A 71 6.08 -1.42 -9.70
CA ARG A 71 5.97 -0.19 -8.91
C ARG A 71 6.51 -0.37 -7.49
N GLY A 72 6.24 -1.50 -6.84
CA GLY A 72 6.81 -1.87 -5.55
C GLY A 72 8.32 -1.92 -5.64
N LEU A 73 8.86 -2.57 -6.67
CA LEU A 73 10.30 -2.63 -6.94
C LEU A 73 10.90 -1.24 -7.20
N ARG A 74 10.26 -0.40 -8.04
CA ARG A 74 10.71 0.99 -8.28
C ARG A 74 10.71 1.83 -7.01
N ARG A 75 9.69 1.69 -6.14
CA ARG A 75 9.67 2.37 -4.83
C ARG A 75 10.79 1.86 -3.94
N ALA A 76 11.01 0.55 -3.93
CA ALA A 76 12.06 -0.06 -3.13
C ALA A 76 13.43 0.46 -3.55
N THR A 77 13.72 0.52 -4.86
CA THR A 77 14.96 1.12 -5.38
C THR A 77 15.12 2.60 -5.05
N ALA A 78 14.02 3.37 -5.07
CA ALA A 78 14.06 4.80 -4.73
C ALA A 78 14.31 5.04 -3.23
N GLN A 79 13.96 4.07 -2.38
CA GLN A 79 14.07 4.18 -0.92
C GLN A 79 15.33 3.50 -0.36
N SER A 80 15.91 2.54 -1.10
CA SER A 80 17.15 1.88 -0.72
C SER A 80 18.40 2.72 -1.00
N GLY A 81 18.30 3.82 -1.76
CA GLY A 81 19.43 4.71 -2.06
C GLY A 81 20.58 4.01 -2.81
N THR A 82 20.33 2.86 -3.43
CA THR A 82 21.34 2.09 -4.16
C THR A 82 21.76 2.84 -5.43
N PRO A 83 23.03 3.22 -5.59
CA PRO A 83 23.53 3.74 -6.87
C PRO A 83 23.44 2.66 -7.94
N ARG A 84 23.24 3.08 -9.20
CA ARG A 84 23.38 2.21 -10.38
C ARG A 84 24.80 1.69 -10.52
#